data_AF-A0A2Z3I3H2-F1
#
_entry.id   AF-A0A2Z3I3H2-F1
#
_cell.length_a   1.000
_cell.length_b   1.000
_cell.length_c   1.000
_cell.angle_alpha   90.00
_cell.angle_beta   90.00
_cell.angle_gamma   90.00
#
_symmetry.space_group_name_H-M   'P 1'
#
loop_
_entity.id
_entity.type
_entity.pdbx_description
1 polymer ?
#
loop_
_entity_poly.entity_id
_entity_poly.type
_entity_poly.pdbx_seq_one_letter_code
_entity_poly.pdbx_strand_id
1 'polypeptide(L)' 'MAKIYRIRDEAEEKLADKRVQFIIEKKGEIKESDVLHTLIWKYLDKINLKDVEEYRQEVLNKD' A
#
# COMPACT_ATOMS: atom_id res chain seq x y z
N MET A 1 -0.30 12.84 16.07
CA MET A 1 0.98 12.12 16.23
C MET A 1 1.18 11.27 14.99
N ALA A 2 2.23 11.50 14.20
CA ALA A 2 2.46 10.70 13.00
C ALA A 2 2.91 9.29 13.42
N LYS A 3 2.20 8.26 12.98
CA LYS A 3 2.64 6.87 13.13
C LYS A 3 3.49 6.52 11.91
N ILE A 4 4.73 6.14 12.14
CA ILE A 4 5.66 5.73 11.08
C ILE A 4 5.59 4.21 10.99
N TYR A 5 5.23 3.70 9.82
CA TYR A 5 5.23 2.28 9.51
C TYR A 5 6.26 2.04 8.42
N ARG A 6 7.18 1.10 8.63
CA ARG A 6 8.08 0.66 7.57
C ARG A 6 7.30 -0.24 6.62
N ILE A 7 7.30 0.12 5.35
CA ILE A 7 6.77 -0.70 4.27
C ILE A 7 7.91 -1.60 3.79
N ARG A 8 7.57 -2.82 3.32
CA ARG A 8 8.56 -3.72 2.72
C ARG A 8 8.98 -3.20 1.34
N ASP A 9 10.23 -3.42 0.99
CA ASP A 9 10.84 -2.90 -0.25
C ASP A 9 10.01 -3.26 -1.51
N GLU A 10 9.48 -4.48 -1.60
CA GLU A 10 8.60 -4.92 -2.70
C GLU A 10 7.29 -4.12 -2.81
N ALA A 11 6.72 -3.73 -1.66
CA ALA A 11 5.49 -2.95 -1.63
C ALA A 11 5.76 -1.46 -1.89
N GLU A 12 6.94 -0.97 -1.50
CA GLU A 12 7.42 0.37 -1.82
C GLU A 12 7.64 0.54 -3.33
N GLU A 13 8.32 -0.41 -3.98
CA GLU A 13 8.54 -0.40 -5.43
C GLU A 13 7.21 -0.42 -6.20
N LYS A 14 6.27 -1.30 -5.80
CA LYS A 14 4.92 -1.33 -6.39
C LYS A 14 4.15 -0.02 -6.21
N LEU A 15 4.30 0.65 -5.07
CA LEU A 15 3.69 1.96 -4.82
C LEU A 15 4.29 3.04 -5.73
N ALA A 16 5.61 3.06 -5.87
CA ALA A 16 6.33 3.99 -6.74
C ALA A 16 5.93 3.80 -8.22
N ASP A 17 5.91 2.56 -8.70
CA ASP A 17 5.49 2.23 -10.06
C ASP A 17 4.05 2.66 -10.33
N LYS A 18 3.14 2.38 -9.39
CA LYS A 18 1.73 2.76 -9.52
C LYS A 18 1.57 4.27 -9.56
N ARG A 19 2.34 5.00 -8.74
CA ARG A 19 2.37 6.46 -8.74
C ARG A 19 2.84 7.01 -10.10
N VAL A 20 3.90 6.45 -10.68
CA VAL A 20 4.38 6.87 -12.02
C VAL A 20 3.31 6.68 -13.08
N GLN A 21 2.61 5.54 -13.09
CA GLN A 21 1.50 5.30 -14.01
C GLN A 21 0.42 6.38 -13.89
N PHE A 22 0.04 6.76 -12.66
CA PHE A 22 -0.97 7.79 -12.45
C PHE A 22 -0.51 9.19 -12.83
N ILE A 23 0.77 9.51 -12.64
CA ILE A 23 1.34 10.78 -13.10
C ILE A 23 1.24 10.89 -14.62
N ILE A 24 1.53 9.81 -15.34
CA ILE A 24 1.42 9.75 -16.80
C ILE A 24 -0.03 9.92 -17.24
N GLU A 25 -0.95 9.18 -16.62
CA GLU A 25 -2.39 9.19 -16.96
C GLU A 25 -3.01 10.59 -16.73
N LYS A 26 -2.71 11.20 -15.58
CA LYS A 26 -3.25 12.51 -15.19
C LYS A 26 -2.49 13.68 -15.84
N LYS A 27 -1.31 13.43 -16.41
CA LYS A 27 -0.33 14.46 -16.84
C LYS A 27 -0.06 15.49 -15.75
N GLY A 28 0.11 15.03 -14.51
CA GLY A 28 0.28 15.90 -13.36
C GLY A 28 0.85 15.18 -12.15
N GLU A 29 1.43 15.94 -11.22
CA GLU A 29 2.03 15.36 -10.02
C GLU A 29 1.01 14.70 -9.10
N ILE A 30 1.40 13.55 -8.56
CA ILE A 30 0.67 12.81 -7.53
C ILE A 30 1.67 12.43 -6.46
N LYS A 31 1.31 12.65 -5.19
CA LYS A 31 2.15 12.25 -4.06
C LYS A 31 1.95 10.77 -3.78
N GLU A 32 3.03 10.12 -3.38
CA GLU A 32 2.99 8.71 -2.99
C GLU A 32 2.10 8.46 -1.77
N SER A 33 2.08 9.42 -0.83
CA SER A 33 1.17 9.41 0.31
C SER A 33 -0.30 9.36 -0.11
N ASP A 34 -0.67 10.01 -1.22
CA ASP A 34 -2.06 10.03 -1.69
C ASP A 34 -2.45 8.67 -2.26
N VAL A 35 -1.51 8.00 -2.95
CA VAL A 35 -1.69 6.63 -3.44
C VAL A 35 -1.83 5.65 -2.27
N LEU A 36 -0.96 5.76 -1.27
CA LEU A 36 -1.00 4.93 -0.07
C LEU A 36 -2.28 5.13 0.74
N HIS A 37 -2.67 6.39 0.99
CA HIS A 37 -3.91 6.69 1.70
C HIS A 37 -5.15 6.19 0.93
N THR A 38 -5.15 6.31 -0.40
CA THR A 38 -6.23 5.78 -1.24
C THR A 38 -6.32 4.26 -1.14
N LEU A 39 -5.18 3.56 -1.13
CA LEU A 39 -5.13 2.11 -0.93
C LEU A 39 -5.74 1.72 0.43
N ILE A 40 -5.32 2.39 1.50
CA ILE A 40 -5.85 2.14 2.84
C ILE A 40 -7.36 2.40 2.84
N TRP A 41 -7.80 3.58 2.42
CA TRP A 41 -9.21 3.97 2.50
C TRP A 41 -10.14 3.08 1.68
N LYS A 42 -9.70 2.60 0.51
CA LYS A 42 -10.50 1.74 -0.37
C LYS A 42 -10.65 0.29 0.13
N TYR A 43 -9.69 -0.19 0.92
CA TYR A 43 -9.61 -1.59 1.33
C TYR A 43 -9.72 -1.83 2.83
N LEU A 44 -9.60 -0.79 3.67
CA LEU A 44 -9.68 -0.93 5.14
C LEU A 44 -11.01 -1.51 5.61
N ASP A 45 -12.12 -1.10 4.99
CA ASP A 45 -13.46 -1.63 5.34
C ASP A 45 -13.69 -3.06 4.81
N LYS A 46 -12.82 -3.53 3.92
CA LYS A 46 -12.93 -4.84 3.26
C LYS A 46 -12.00 -5.88 3.86
N ILE A 47 -10.99 -5.45 4.62
CA ILE A 47 -10.03 -6.37 5.22
C ILE A 47 -10.69 -7.14 6.35
N ASN A 48 -10.55 -8.46 6.31
CA ASN A 48 -11.01 -9.34 7.39
C ASN A 48 -9.80 -9.96 8.11
N LEU A 49 -10.07 -10.64 9.23
CA LEU A 49 -9.02 -11.27 10.03
C LEU A 49 -8.23 -12.33 9.25
N LYS A 50 -8.91 -13.10 8.38
CA LYS A 50 -8.30 -14.14 7.56
C LYS A 50 -7.29 -13.55 6.56
N ASP A 51 -7.61 -12.42 5.95
CA ASP A 51 -6.69 -11.72 5.03
C ASP A 51 -5.40 -11.28 5.75
N VAL A 52 -5.52 -10.87 7.02
CA VAL A 52 -4.38 -10.50 7.85
C VAL A 52 -3.55 -11.73 8.23
N GLU A 53 -4.20 -12.85 8.57
CA GLU A 53 -3.52 -14.11 8.87
C GLU A 53 -2.79 -14.67 7.63
N GLU A 54 -3.42 -14.64 6.45
CA GLU A 54 -2.81 -15.02 5.18
C GLU A 54 -1.58 -14.14 4.89
N TYR A 55 -1.68 -12.82 5.05
CA TYR A 55 -0.52 -11.93 4.89
C TYR A 55 0.61 -12.25 5.88
N ARG A 56 0.29 -12.60 7.13
CA ARG A 56 1.29 -12.99 8.13
C ARG A 56 1.99 -14.29 7.76
N GLN A 57 1.27 -15.26 7.24
CA GLN A 57 1.85 -16.54 6.84
C GLN A 57 2.65 -16.43 5.53
N GLU A 58 2.06 -15.86 4.48
CA GLU A 58 2.67 -15.84 3.14
C GLU A 58 3.80 -14.81 3.00
N VAL A 59 3.67 -13.65 3.65
CA VAL A 59 4.61 -12.53 3.46
C VAL A 59 5.52 -12.34 4.66
N LEU A 60 5.03 -12.59 5.89
CA LEU A 60 5.87 -12.49 7.08
C LEU A 60 6.56 -13.82 7.45
N ASN A 61 6.16 -14.96 6.87
CA ASN A 61 6.59 -16.31 7.29
C ASN A 61 6.50 -16.47 8.82
N LYS A 62 5.44 -15.91 9.41
CA LYS A 62 5.19 -15.97 10.85
C LYS A 62 3.83 -16.63 11.07
N ASP A 63 3.84 -17.71 11.85
CA ASP A 63 2.65 -18.31 12.44
C ASP A 63 1.94 -17.32 13.40
#